data_AF-A0A0Q3HZK5-F1
#
_entry.id   AF-A0A0Q3HZK5-F1
#
_cell.length_a   1.000
_cell.length_b   1.000
_cell.length_c   1.000
_cell.angle_alpha   90.00
_cell.angle_beta   90.00
_cell.angle_gamma   90.00
#
_symmetry.space_group_name_H-M   'P 1'
#
loop_
_entity.id
_entity.type
_entity.pdbx_description
1 polymer ?
#
loop_
_entity_poly.entity_id
_entity_poly.type
_entity_poly.pdbx_seq_one_letter_code
_entity_poly.pdbx_strand_id
1 'polypeptide(L)'
;MGAPASAQTADGKWAGKIENGASVEIEIASNTVQSYAFRGKPVKVWNSRSSGNEITFTAGNAGTVILKTGNGKTLNYAYSDTYGGAARAILTKR
;
A
#
# COMPACT_ATOMS: atom_id res chain seq x y z
N MET A 1 -33.78 2.17 1.56
CA MET A 1 -32.53 1.58 2.06
C MET A 1 -31.41 2.08 1.16
N GLY A 2 -30.70 3.13 1.58
CA GLY A 2 -29.61 3.70 0.78
C GLY A 2 -28.45 2.69 0.75
N ALA A 3 -27.91 2.42 -0.44
CA ALA A 3 -26.66 1.67 -0.56
C ALA A 3 -25.62 2.29 0.38
N PRO A 4 -24.83 1.50 1.14
CA PRO A 4 -23.71 2.08 1.86
C PRO A 4 -22.88 2.80 0.81
N ALA A 5 -22.65 4.11 1.01
CA ALA A 5 -21.71 4.88 0.21
C ALA A 5 -20.50 3.99 0.03
N SER A 6 -20.22 3.56 -1.20
CA SER A 6 -19.06 2.73 -1.47
C SER A 6 -17.89 3.61 -1.08
N ALA A 7 -17.40 3.45 0.16
CA ALA A 7 -16.09 3.94 0.55
C ALA A 7 -15.20 3.52 -0.61
N GLN A 8 -14.44 4.45 -1.17
CA GLN A 8 -13.58 4.16 -2.30
C GLN A 8 -12.44 3.31 -1.75
N THR A 9 -12.73 2.03 -1.51
CA THR A 9 -11.90 1.17 -0.70
C THR A 9 -10.65 0.88 -1.50
N ALA A 10 -9.51 0.90 -0.83
CA ALA A 10 -8.27 0.48 -1.46
C ALA A 10 -8.25 -1.04 -1.71
N ASP A 11 -9.34 -1.76 -1.46
CA ASP A 11 -9.48 -3.19 -1.68
C ASP A 11 -9.09 -3.61 -3.11
N GLY A 12 -8.24 -4.63 -3.16
CA GLY A 12 -7.73 -5.23 -4.38
C GLY A 12 -6.23 -5.48 -4.32
N LYS A 13 -5.74 -6.03 -5.43
CA LYS A 13 -4.32 -6.25 -5.67
C LYS A 13 -3.75 -5.03 -6.39
N TRP A 14 -2.62 -4.54 -5.91
CA TRP A 14 -1.93 -3.38 -6.44
C TRP A 14 -0.51 -3.78 -6.77
N ALA A 15 -0.04 -3.41 -7.94
CA ALA A 15 1.34 -3.65 -8.33
C ALA A 15 1.93 -2.43 -9.04
N GLY A 16 3.23 -2.25 -8.91
CA GLY A 16 3.97 -1.19 -9.58
C GLY A 16 5.47 -1.35 -9.39
N LYS A 17 6.23 -0.36 -9.86
CA LYS A 17 7.68 -0.31 -9.70
C LYS A 17 8.08 1.03 -9.09
N ILE A 18 9.01 0.99 -8.14
CA ILE A 18 9.65 2.21 -7.62
C ILE A 18 10.78 2.66 -8.55
N GLU A 19 11.29 3.87 -8.34
CA GLU A 19 12.33 4.50 -9.18
C GLU A 19 13.58 3.63 -9.36
N ASN A 20 13.95 2.83 -8.35
CA ASN A 20 15.08 1.91 -8.43
C ASN A 20 14.78 0.60 -9.20
N GLY A 21 13.68 0.52 -9.95
CA GLY A 21 13.25 -0.65 -10.72
C GLY A 21 12.69 -1.82 -9.89
N ALA A 22 12.73 -1.72 -8.57
CA ALA A 22 12.17 -2.71 -7.67
C ALA A 22 10.64 -2.78 -7.79
N SER A 23 10.11 -4.00 -7.91
CA SER A 23 8.67 -4.24 -7.98
C SER A 23 8.04 -4.24 -6.60
N VAL A 24 6.87 -3.65 -6.49
CA VAL A 24 6.07 -3.57 -5.27
C VAL A 24 4.71 -4.17 -5.56
N GLU A 25 4.29 -5.08 -4.70
CA GLU A 25 2.99 -5.76 -4.80
C GLU A 25 2.30 -5.72 -3.44
N ILE A 26 1.03 -5.32 -3.43
CA ILE A 26 0.25 -5.12 -2.21
C ILE A 26 -1.14 -5.69 -2.43
N GLU A 27 -1.60 -6.50 -1.49
CA GLU A 27 -2.99 -6.94 -1.43
C GLU A 27 -3.67 -6.28 -0.25
N ILE A 28 -4.79 -5.62 -0.53
CA ILE A 28 -5.60 -4.94 0.45
C ILE A 28 -6.98 -5.59 0.44
N ALA A 29 -7.46 -5.98 1.61
CA ALA A 29 -8.82 -6.49 1.80
C ALA A 29 -9.42 -5.85 3.06
N SER A 30 -10.68 -5.44 2.98
CA SER A 30 -11.40 -4.69 4.02
C SER A 30 -10.58 -3.49 4.53
N ASN A 31 -10.01 -2.72 3.60
CA ASN A 31 -9.16 -1.56 3.89
C ASN A 31 -7.95 -1.86 4.80
N THR A 32 -7.48 -3.11 4.78
CA THR A 32 -6.37 -3.62 5.59
C THR A 32 -5.38 -4.34 4.69
N VAL A 33 -4.07 -4.15 4.93
CA VAL A 33 -3.02 -4.80 4.13
C VAL A 33 -2.92 -6.27 4.53
N GLN A 34 -3.29 -7.16 3.61
CA GLN A 34 -3.22 -8.60 3.79
C GLN A 34 -1.83 -9.14 3.44
N SER A 35 -1.27 -8.65 2.34
CA SER A 35 0.05 -9.06 1.86
C SER A 35 0.81 -7.87 1.28
N TYR A 36 2.11 -7.90 1.51
CA TYR A 36 3.04 -6.91 0.97
C TYR A 36 4.30 -7.63 0.50
N ALA A 37 4.70 -7.37 -0.74
CA ALA A 37 5.93 -7.86 -1.31
C ALA A 37 6.74 -6.72 -1.94
N PHE A 38 8.03 -6.73 -1.65
CA PHE A 38 8.99 -5.75 -2.13
C PHE A 38 10.13 -6.49 -2.84
N ARG A 39 10.48 -6.07 -4.06
CA ARG A 39 11.46 -6.75 -4.93
C ARG A 39 11.13 -8.23 -5.17
N GLY A 40 9.83 -8.56 -5.24
CA GLY A 40 9.35 -9.94 -5.37
C GLY A 40 9.57 -10.82 -4.13
N LYS A 41 9.95 -10.23 -2.99
CA LYS A 41 10.08 -10.92 -1.71
C LYS A 41 8.93 -10.50 -0.79
N PRO A 42 8.20 -11.45 -0.16
CA PRO A 42 7.20 -11.11 0.83
C PRO A 42 7.88 -10.42 2.01
N VAL A 43 7.32 -9.29 2.44
CA VAL A 43 7.81 -8.53 3.58
C VAL A 43 6.71 -8.51 4.63
N LYS A 44 7.09 -8.86 5.86
CA LYS A 44 6.15 -8.91 6.98
C LYS A 44 5.54 -7.53 7.23
N VAL A 45 4.22 -7.49 7.32
CA VAL A 45 3.47 -6.29 7.71
C VAL A 45 3.20 -6.34 9.20
N TRP A 46 3.49 -5.24 9.86
CA TRP A 46 3.21 -4.97 11.25
C TRP A 46 2.31 -3.76 11.34
N ASN A 47 1.29 -3.85 12.20
CA ASN A 47 0.49 -2.72 12.63
C ASN A 47 -0.08 -1.86 11.47
N SER A 48 -1.02 -2.41 10.70
CA SER A 48 -1.71 -1.68 9.65
C SER A 48 -2.87 -0.86 10.22
N ARG A 49 -2.94 0.40 9.83
CA ARG A 49 -4.04 1.31 10.16
C ARG A 49 -4.57 1.96 8.90
N SER A 50 -5.88 2.05 8.78
CA SER A 50 -6.53 2.80 7.72
C SER A 50 -7.30 4.00 8.27
N SER A 51 -7.26 5.11 7.53
CA SER A 51 -7.95 6.34 7.85
C SER A 51 -8.45 6.99 6.55
N GLY A 52 -9.74 6.82 6.27
CA GLY A 52 -10.33 7.25 5.00
C GLY A 52 -9.64 6.59 3.80
N ASN A 53 -9.01 7.42 2.95
CA ASN A 53 -8.32 6.99 1.72
C ASN A 53 -6.82 6.72 1.93
N GLU A 54 -6.33 6.80 3.17
CA GLU A 54 -4.94 6.54 3.52
C GLU A 54 -4.83 5.24 4.33
N ILE A 55 -3.85 4.41 3.99
CA ILE A 55 -3.48 3.21 4.74
C ILE A 55 -2.01 3.29 5.08
N THR A 56 -1.69 3.22 6.37
CA THR A 56 -0.33 3.29 6.88
C THR A 56 -0.01 1.98 7.60
N PHE A 57 1.12 1.38 7.30
CA PHE A 57 1.56 0.15 7.94
C PHE A 57 3.08 0.09 8.05
N THR A 58 3.57 -0.72 8.98
CA THR A 58 5.00 -0.96 9.12
C THR A 58 5.40 -2.20 8.33
N ALA A 59 6.30 -2.07 7.37
CA ALA A 59 6.90 -3.16 6.62
C ALA A 59 8.28 -3.53 7.19
N GLY A 60 8.47 -4.81 7.52
CA GLY A 60 9.74 -5.34 8.04
C GLY A 60 10.07 -4.83 9.45
N ASN A 61 11.35 -4.60 9.73
CA ASN A 61 11.82 -4.23 11.07
C ASN A 61 11.65 -2.72 11.41
N ALA A 62 11.58 -1.83 10.42
CA ALA A 62 11.50 -0.38 10.66
C ALA A 62 10.99 0.45 9.47
N GLY A 63 10.44 -0.18 8.43
CA GLY A 63 9.93 0.56 7.28
C GLY A 63 8.50 1.01 7.52
N THR A 64 8.19 2.29 7.34
CA THR A 64 6.81 2.78 7.29
C THR A 64 6.39 2.91 5.83
N VAL A 65 5.23 2.35 5.51
CA VAL A 65 4.59 2.48 4.21
C VAL A 65 3.29 3.24 4.37
N ILE A 66 3.07 4.23 3.53
CA ILE A 66 1.85 5.01 3.40
C ILE A 66 1.30 4.79 2.01
N LEU A 67 0.05 4.34 1.94
CA LEU A 67 -0.72 4.13 0.72
C LEU A 67 -1.84 5.15 0.67
N LYS A 68 -1.98 5.88 -0.45
CA LYS A 68 -3.10 6.80 -0.67
C LYS A 68 -3.87 6.41 -1.92
N THR A 69 -5.14 6.07 -1.74
CA THR A 69 -6.07 5.87 -2.86
C THR A 69 -6.33 7.20 -3.53
N GLY A 70 -6.00 7.29 -4.82
CA GLY A 70 -6.35 8.45 -5.65
C GLY A 70 -7.78 8.34 -6.16
N ASN A 71 -7.94 7.75 -7.35
CA ASN A 71 -9.22 7.71 -8.07
C ASN A 71 -9.83 6.29 -8.12
N GLY A 72 -9.49 5.41 -7.16
CA GLY A 72 -9.91 4.00 -7.15
C GLY A 72 -9.22 3.10 -8.20
N LYS A 73 -8.43 3.69 -9.10
CA LYS A 73 -7.62 3.00 -10.13
C LYS A 73 -6.13 2.99 -9.85
N THR A 74 -5.66 3.91 -9.00
CA THR A 74 -4.25 4.09 -8.65
C THR A 74 -4.07 4.22 -7.14
N LEU A 75 -2.97 3.69 -6.65
CA LEU A 75 -2.55 3.77 -5.26
C LEU A 75 -1.16 4.41 -5.19
N ASN A 76 -1.07 5.56 -4.55
CA ASN A 76 0.21 6.19 -4.29
C ASN A 76 0.90 5.44 -3.16
N TYR A 77 2.04 4.84 -3.45
CA TYR A 77 2.87 4.16 -2.50
C TYR A 77 4.03 5.07 -2.11
N ALA A 78 4.22 5.27 -0.81
CA ALA A 78 5.37 5.92 -0.23
C ALA A 78 5.94 5.04 0.88
N TYR A 79 7.23 4.75 0.81
CA TYR A 79 8.00 4.03 1.82
C TYR A 79 9.07 4.95 2.38
N SER A 80 9.31 4.82 3.67
CA SER A 80 10.40 5.47 4.39
C SER A 80 10.87 4.58 5.53
N ASP A 81 12.17 4.53 5.80
CA ASP A 81 12.74 3.83 6.96
C ASP A 81 13.67 4.73 7.77
N THR A 82 13.93 4.31 9.01
CA THR A 82 14.79 5.03 9.98
C THR A 82 16.25 5.20 9.52
N TYR A 83 16.72 4.38 8.59
CA TYR A 83 18.10 4.45 8.05
C TYR A 83 18.21 5.40 6.85
N GLY A 84 17.13 6.13 6.53
CA GLY A 84 17.11 7.13 5.46
C GLY A 84 16.76 6.57 4.09
N GLY A 85 16.35 5.29 3.99
CA GLY A 85 15.78 4.79 2.75
C GLY A 85 14.37 5.34 2.55
N ALA A 86 14.10 5.81 1.34
CA ALA A 86 12.78 6.24 0.91
C ALA A 86 12.53 5.73 -0.50
N ALA A 87 11.28 5.34 -0.77
CA ALA A 87 10.88 4.90 -2.09
C ALA A 87 9.45 5.35 -2.39
N ARG A 88 9.20 5.71 -3.64
CA ARG A 88 7.87 6.11 -4.10
C ARG A 88 7.51 5.37 -5.37
N ALA A 89 6.25 5.02 -5.49
CA ALA A 89 5.69 4.40 -6.68
C ALA A 89 4.22 4.75 -6.83
N ILE A 90 3.73 4.71 -8.07
CA ILE A 90 2.31 4.66 -8.34
C ILE A 90 1.98 3.21 -8.67
N LEU A 91 1.15 2.59 -7.85
CA LEU A 91 0.67 1.24 -8.09
C LEU A 91 -0.66 1.31 -8.84
N THR A 92 -0.85 0.39 -9.76
CA THR A 92 -2.10 0.21 -10.49
C THR A 92 -2.79 -1.05 -10.02
N LYS A 93 -4.12 -1.01 -10.01
CA LYS A 93 -4.94 -2.17 -9.64
C LYS A 93 -4.71 -3.30 -10.68
N ARG A 94 -4.47 -4.51 -10.17
CA ARG A 94 -4.30 -5.75 -10.95
C ARG A 94 -5.62 -6.50 -11.06
#